data_AF-A0A662JLG5-F1
#
_entry.id   AF-A0A662JLG5-F1
#
_cell.length_a   1.000
_cell.length_b   1.000
_cell.length_c   1.000
_cell.angle_alpha   90.00
_cell.angle_beta   90.00
_cell.angle_gamma   90.00
#
_symmetry.space_group_name_H-M   'P 1'
#
loop_
_entity.id
_entity.type
_entity.pdbx_description
1 polymer ?
#
loop_
_entity_poly.entity_id
_entity_poly.type
_entity_poly.pdbx_seq_one_letter_code
_entity_poly.pdbx_strand_id
1 'polypeptide(L)'
;MYERTEREFEEVSSTLKSIVNKALSLMASQVDTRGEGESIILFNALSWDRGGIVELEVDKEYDVKDERGNIVPSQMIEEGGRRKLLFLVDKVPSIGYRVLRLTPRTSKLSPGVEVKEDENTIVLENEFLRINIDKRTGLVRSIFDKINGKEVLKGQGLRIEVFKDEPREGRITLDVERPFDAVTMDAWEIYIFQRIEGVEVEPLTKPDEVKVVERGPLRAVVDVKYTYKQEGRPDTKITHRLILYRALPYLIGEVEMDCHTVHRLFKLSMDLNMYSEYVAYEIPYGAILRRNPGSPYASLYERAKWEVPAHKWLDYYDSEEHYGVALINDSKYGFDVMTHTVRMTLLRTPRYPPRWGEPWIPGAGEPMEQGMHKTRYAIYPHKGDWKEAKVYKIAYEFNYPILVRVESAHEGKLPSSMSFINIEPDHVILSAVKRAEDSEDIIIRVYEVEGKDADVKISLPKEVTGAIEVDLLERPIETSEAKVEVKGREVVFRVGHNEIKTLKLSLS
;
A
#
# COMPACT_ATOMS: atom_id res chain seq x y z
N MET A 1 11.27 25.66 -2.52
CA MET A 1 9.94 25.14 -2.89
C MET A 1 9.66 23.89 -2.09
N TYR A 2 10.48 22.84 -2.19
CA TYR A 2 10.31 21.60 -1.41
C TYR A 2 10.27 21.80 0.12
N GLU A 3 11.15 22.60 0.72
CA GLU A 3 11.08 22.93 2.17
C GLU A 3 9.78 23.65 2.58
N ARG A 4 9.14 24.36 1.64
CA ARG A 4 7.84 24.98 1.89
C ARG A 4 6.74 23.92 1.77
N THR A 5 6.80 23.08 0.74
CA THR A 5 5.88 21.96 0.54
C THR A 5 5.90 20.99 1.71
N GLU A 6 7.06 20.70 2.29
CA GLU A 6 7.21 19.86 3.49
C GLU A 6 6.47 20.47 4.68
N ARG A 7 6.67 21.77 4.97
CA ARG A 7 5.95 22.48 6.03
C ARG A 7 4.43 22.51 5.79
N GLU A 8 3.99 22.79 4.57
CA GLU A 8 2.57 22.78 4.20
C GLU A 8 1.98 21.36 4.36
N PHE A 9 2.73 20.31 4.00
CA PHE A 9 2.32 18.93 4.18
C PHE A 9 2.19 18.54 5.67
N GLU A 10 3.13 18.98 6.51
CA GLU A 10 3.06 18.78 7.97
C GLU A 10 1.86 19.49 8.60
N GLU A 11 1.58 20.73 8.18
CA GLU A 11 0.43 21.51 8.65
C GLU A 11 -0.90 20.84 8.25
N VAL A 12 -1.04 20.43 6.99
CA VAL A 12 -2.23 19.71 6.51
C VAL A 12 -2.37 18.37 7.24
N SER A 13 -1.28 17.61 7.38
CA SER A 13 -1.30 16.31 8.04
C SER A 13 -1.69 16.40 9.52
N SER A 14 -1.16 17.39 10.25
CA SER A 14 -1.49 17.60 11.66
C SER A 14 -2.94 18.06 11.84
N THR A 15 -3.42 18.94 10.97
CA THR A 15 -4.82 19.40 10.96
C THR A 15 -5.78 18.23 10.70
N LEU A 16 -5.52 17.41 9.67
CA LEU A 16 -6.35 16.25 9.35
C LEU A 16 -6.34 15.21 10.46
N LYS A 17 -5.18 14.91 11.07
CA LYS A 17 -5.10 14.02 12.24
C LYS A 17 -5.96 14.53 13.40
N SER A 18 -5.96 15.85 13.66
CA SER A 18 -6.80 16.47 14.69
C SER A 18 -8.29 16.31 14.39
N ILE A 19 -8.70 16.55 13.14
CA ILE A 19 -10.10 16.37 12.70
C ILE A 19 -10.54 14.91 12.85
N VAL A 20 -9.74 13.97 12.37
CA VAL A 20 -10.01 12.53 12.49
C VAL A 20 -10.14 12.13 13.96
N ASN A 21 -9.20 12.54 14.82
CA ASN A 21 -9.24 12.21 16.24
C ASN A 21 -10.49 12.78 16.94
N LYS A 22 -10.90 14.01 16.60
CA LYS A 22 -12.13 14.61 17.13
C LYS A 22 -13.38 13.86 16.65
N ALA A 23 -13.44 13.49 15.37
CA ALA A 23 -14.56 12.73 14.81
C ALA A 23 -14.66 11.34 15.44
N LEU A 24 -13.55 10.62 15.57
CA LEU A 24 -13.49 9.33 16.25
C LEU A 24 -13.90 9.44 17.72
N SER A 25 -13.46 10.48 18.43
CA SER A 25 -13.84 10.73 19.83
C SER A 25 -15.34 11.01 19.97
N LEU A 26 -15.91 11.78 19.05
CA LEU A 26 -17.35 12.05 19.03
C LEU A 26 -18.14 10.76 18.79
N MET A 27 -17.75 9.96 17.80
CA MET A 27 -18.39 8.67 17.53
C MET A 27 -18.28 7.73 18.73
N ALA A 28 -17.07 7.57 19.28
CA ALA A 28 -16.79 6.75 20.46
C ALA A 28 -17.69 7.12 21.65
N SER A 29 -17.89 8.41 21.92
CA SER A 29 -18.76 8.88 23.01
C SER A 29 -20.23 8.44 22.90
N GLN A 30 -20.67 8.03 21.70
CA GLN A 30 -22.03 7.58 21.44
C GLN A 30 -22.17 6.05 21.50
N VAL A 31 -21.07 5.30 21.53
CA VAL A 31 -21.07 3.83 21.57
C VAL A 31 -21.27 3.33 22.99
N ASP A 32 -22.11 2.32 23.21
CA ASP A 32 -22.19 1.67 24.52
C ASP A 32 -20.93 0.83 24.75
N THR A 33 -20.10 1.26 25.70
CA THR A 33 -18.82 0.65 26.06
C THR A 33 -18.88 -0.02 27.42
N ARG A 34 -20.06 -0.18 28.04
CA ARG A 34 -20.19 -0.90 29.33
C ARG A 34 -19.76 -2.35 29.19
N GLY A 35 -19.01 -2.86 30.16
CA GLY A 35 -18.53 -4.25 30.18
C GLY A 35 -17.32 -4.45 31.08
N GLU A 36 -16.72 -5.64 31.03
CA GLU A 36 -15.47 -5.95 31.73
C GLU A 36 -14.28 -5.24 31.07
N GLY A 37 -13.41 -4.63 31.88
CA GLY A 37 -12.17 -4.00 31.41
C GLY A 37 -12.37 -2.70 30.62
N GLU A 38 -11.33 -2.31 29.88
CA GLU A 38 -11.40 -1.16 28.96
C GLU A 38 -11.95 -1.62 27.61
N SER A 39 -12.60 -0.70 26.89
CA SER A 39 -13.12 -0.98 25.55
C SER A 39 -12.13 -0.54 24.49
N ILE A 40 -11.95 -1.37 23.47
CA ILE A 40 -11.18 -1.06 22.26
C ILE A 40 -12.19 -0.90 21.13
N ILE A 41 -12.34 0.32 20.61
CA ILE A 41 -13.19 0.59 19.47
C ILE A 41 -12.32 0.61 18.21
N LEU A 42 -12.64 -0.29 17.28
CA LEU A 42 -11.98 -0.45 16.00
C LEU A 42 -12.83 0.18 14.91
N PHE A 43 -12.29 1.12 14.15
CA PHE A 43 -12.98 1.79 13.06
C PHE A 43 -12.41 1.37 11.72
N ASN A 44 -13.30 0.97 10.81
CA ASN A 44 -12.98 0.64 9.43
C ASN A 44 -13.51 1.74 8.51
N ALA A 45 -12.60 2.37 7.75
CA ALA A 45 -12.91 3.42 6.79
C ALA A 45 -13.13 2.90 5.36
N LEU A 46 -13.09 1.59 5.12
CA LEU A 46 -13.31 0.99 3.81
C LEU A 46 -14.77 0.54 3.65
N SER A 47 -15.21 0.43 2.40
CA SER A 47 -16.61 0.14 2.03
C SER A 47 -17.00 -1.34 2.07
N TRP A 48 -16.13 -2.20 2.61
CA TRP A 48 -16.40 -3.60 2.85
C TRP A 48 -15.96 -4.00 4.25
N ASP A 49 -16.58 -5.06 4.76
CA ASP A 49 -16.16 -5.70 6.01
C ASP A 49 -14.75 -6.26 5.85
N ARG A 50 -13.89 -6.04 6.85
CA ARG A 50 -12.49 -6.51 6.79
C ARG A 50 -11.97 -7.00 8.12
N GLY A 51 -11.03 -7.93 8.05
CA GLY A 51 -10.13 -8.23 9.15
C GLY A 51 -8.84 -7.44 9.06
N GLY A 52 -7.88 -7.79 9.92
CA GLY A 52 -6.52 -7.27 9.85
C GLY A 52 -5.79 -7.34 11.18
N ILE A 53 -4.51 -7.00 11.12
CA ILE A 53 -3.69 -6.80 12.31
C ILE A 53 -3.87 -5.38 12.80
N VAL A 54 -4.09 -5.23 14.11
CA VAL A 54 -4.17 -3.94 14.79
C VAL A 54 -2.99 -3.83 15.75
N GLU A 55 -2.35 -2.65 15.78
CA GLU A 55 -1.34 -2.31 16.77
C GLU A 55 -1.91 -1.31 17.77
N LEU A 56 -1.71 -1.56 19.06
CA LEU A 56 -2.13 -0.67 20.14
C LEU A 56 -0.96 -0.43 21.10
N GLU A 57 -0.61 0.84 21.36
CA GLU A 57 0.35 1.18 22.41
C GLU A 57 -0.26 0.90 23.79
N VAL A 58 0.46 0.19 24.66
CA VAL A 58 -0.04 -0.25 25.97
C VAL A 58 1.02 -0.09 27.06
N ASP A 59 0.59 0.13 28.29
CA ASP A 59 1.47 0.26 29.46
C ASP A 59 1.80 -1.08 30.13
N LYS A 60 0.92 -2.07 29.97
CA LYS A 60 0.95 -3.38 30.62
C LYS A 60 0.67 -4.50 29.62
N GLU A 61 0.70 -5.73 30.11
CA GLU A 61 0.30 -6.89 29.34
C GLU A 61 -1.21 -7.12 29.42
N TYR A 62 -1.84 -7.24 28.26
CA TYR A 62 -3.27 -7.41 28.13
C TYR A 62 -3.63 -8.58 27.19
N ASP A 63 -4.78 -9.19 27.45
CA ASP A 63 -5.52 -9.99 26.49
C ASP A 63 -6.59 -9.11 25.83
N VAL A 64 -6.87 -9.39 24.55
CA VAL A 64 -8.01 -8.83 23.84
C VAL A 64 -9.10 -9.89 23.80
N LYS A 65 -10.33 -9.54 24.17
CA LYS A 65 -11.50 -10.42 24.07
C LYS A 65 -12.52 -9.87 23.09
N ASP A 66 -13.17 -10.77 22.37
CA ASP A 66 -14.34 -10.43 21.56
C ASP A 66 -15.61 -10.28 22.42
N GLU A 67 -16.70 -9.91 21.77
CA GLU A 67 -18.03 -9.72 22.35
C GLU A 67 -18.60 -11.00 23.01
N ARG A 68 -18.05 -12.18 22.65
CA ARG A 68 -18.43 -13.49 23.18
C ARG A 68 -17.52 -13.91 24.34
N GLY A 69 -16.52 -13.10 24.69
CA GLY A 69 -15.52 -13.39 25.72
C GLY A 69 -14.37 -14.28 25.25
N ASN A 70 -14.26 -14.59 23.95
CA ASN A 70 -13.16 -15.38 23.41
C ASN A 70 -11.91 -14.53 23.32
N ILE A 71 -10.77 -15.15 23.62
CA ILE A 71 -9.47 -14.49 23.51
C ILE A 71 -9.09 -14.39 22.03
N VAL A 72 -8.84 -13.16 21.61
CA VAL A 72 -8.35 -12.83 20.28
C VAL A 72 -6.84 -13.09 20.24
N PRO A 73 -6.31 -13.74 19.18
CA PRO A 73 -4.87 -13.92 19.02
C PRO A 73 -4.14 -12.59 19.11
N SER A 74 -3.19 -12.50 20.05
CA SER A 74 -2.43 -11.28 20.33
C SER A 74 -0.95 -11.56 20.54
N GLN A 75 -0.11 -10.54 20.49
CA GLN A 75 1.33 -10.63 20.72
C GLN A 75 1.84 -9.29 21.25
N MET A 76 2.60 -9.33 22.34
CA MET A 76 3.33 -8.16 22.84
C MET A 76 4.62 -7.99 22.02
N ILE A 77 4.88 -6.75 21.60
CA ILE A 77 6.12 -6.36 20.92
C ILE A 77 6.70 -5.10 21.57
N GLU A 78 7.98 -4.86 21.32
CA GLU A 78 8.65 -3.61 21.67
C GLU A 78 9.19 -2.96 20.40
N GLU A 79 8.80 -1.71 20.15
CA GLU A 79 9.21 -0.97 18.98
C GLU A 79 9.45 0.49 19.35
N GLY A 80 10.62 1.03 19.00
CA GLY A 80 10.97 2.42 19.32
C GLY A 80 10.98 2.73 20.83
N GLY A 81 11.29 1.73 21.67
CA GLY A 81 11.27 1.85 23.13
C GLY A 81 9.86 1.91 23.74
N ARG A 82 8.82 1.62 22.95
CA ARG A 82 7.43 1.56 23.41
C ARG A 82 6.90 0.13 23.32
N ARG A 83 6.06 -0.24 24.29
CA ARG A 83 5.35 -1.51 24.28
C ARG A 83 4.09 -1.38 23.45
N LYS A 84 3.90 -2.32 22.53
CA LYS A 84 2.68 -2.42 21.73
C LYS A 84 2.09 -3.82 21.85
N LEU A 85 0.77 -3.89 21.75
CA LEU A 85 -0.01 -5.09 21.61
C LEU A 85 -0.46 -5.20 20.16
N LEU A 86 0.03 -6.24 19.47
CA LEU A 86 -0.50 -6.68 18.18
C LEU A 86 -1.67 -7.62 18.44
N PHE A 87 -2.77 -7.51 17.70
CA PHE A 87 -3.84 -8.49 17.74
C PHE A 87 -4.56 -8.63 16.39
N LEU A 88 -5.08 -9.82 16.12
CA LEU A 88 -5.75 -10.15 14.87
C LEU A 88 -7.26 -9.97 15.00
N VAL A 89 -7.84 -9.14 14.17
CA VAL A 89 -9.29 -8.94 14.10
C VAL A 89 -9.82 -9.65 12.85
N ASP A 90 -10.90 -10.40 13.01
CA ASP A 90 -11.54 -11.16 11.94
C ASP A 90 -12.47 -10.31 11.07
N LYS A 91 -13.25 -9.42 11.70
CA LYS A 91 -14.29 -8.64 11.01
C LYS A 91 -14.61 -7.32 11.71
N VAL A 92 -14.35 -6.20 11.03
CA VAL A 92 -14.82 -4.86 11.37
C VAL A 92 -15.77 -4.41 10.25
N PRO A 93 -17.01 -4.01 10.56
CA PRO A 93 -18.01 -3.65 9.54
C PRO A 93 -17.56 -2.53 8.59
N SER A 94 -18.04 -2.54 7.34
CA SER A 94 -17.79 -1.46 6.36
C SER A 94 -18.21 -0.09 6.89
N ILE A 95 -17.40 0.94 6.62
CA ILE A 95 -17.58 2.34 7.08
C ILE A 95 -18.22 2.34 8.47
N GLY A 96 -17.54 1.75 9.44
CA GLY A 96 -18.20 1.24 10.63
C GLY A 96 -17.21 0.94 11.73
N TYR A 97 -17.71 0.32 12.79
CA TYR A 97 -16.89 -0.01 13.93
C TYR A 97 -17.31 -1.31 14.63
N ARG A 98 -16.38 -1.80 15.46
CA ARG A 98 -16.59 -2.93 16.36
C ARG A 98 -15.84 -2.70 17.67
N VAL A 99 -16.49 -3.01 18.78
CA VAL A 99 -15.89 -2.98 20.12
C VAL A 99 -15.28 -4.34 20.44
N LEU A 100 -14.12 -4.31 21.09
CA LEU A 100 -13.47 -5.44 21.75
C LEU A 100 -13.12 -5.03 23.18
N ARG A 101 -12.66 -5.98 24.00
CA ARG A 101 -12.32 -5.74 25.41
C ARG A 101 -10.85 -5.94 25.67
N LEU A 102 -10.24 -4.99 26.36
CA LEU A 102 -8.88 -5.08 26.88
C LEU A 102 -8.95 -5.53 28.34
N THR A 103 -8.34 -6.68 28.64
CA THR A 103 -8.36 -7.29 29.99
C THR A 103 -6.95 -7.67 30.42
N PRO A 104 -6.63 -7.70 31.72
CA PRO A 104 -5.32 -8.16 32.19
C PRO A 104 -4.98 -9.54 31.62
N ARG A 105 -3.73 -9.72 31.20
CA ARG A 105 -3.33 -10.97 30.55
C ARG A 105 -3.47 -12.18 31.46
N THR A 106 -4.14 -13.20 30.95
CA THR A 106 -4.33 -14.53 31.55
C THR A 106 -3.97 -15.66 30.59
N SER A 107 -3.95 -15.38 29.28
CA SER A 107 -3.71 -16.38 28.25
C SER A 107 -2.22 -16.72 28.05
N LYS A 108 -1.96 -17.99 27.72
CA LYS A 108 -0.70 -18.42 27.12
C LYS A 108 -0.91 -18.54 25.62
N LEU A 109 -0.02 -17.91 24.84
CA LEU A 109 -0.17 -17.85 23.39
C LEU A 109 0.18 -19.19 22.73
N SER A 110 -0.61 -19.56 21.72
CA SER A 110 -0.31 -20.69 20.83
C SER A 110 0.69 -20.27 19.76
N PRO A 111 1.69 -21.11 19.39
CA PRO A 111 2.58 -20.84 18.27
C PRO A 111 1.78 -20.55 16.98
N GLY A 112 2.33 -19.73 16.07
CA GLY A 112 1.62 -19.40 14.83
C GLY A 112 2.52 -19.15 13.62
N VAL A 113 3.61 -18.39 13.76
CA VAL A 113 4.64 -18.26 12.71
C VAL A 113 5.84 -19.12 13.08
N GLU A 114 6.21 -20.05 12.20
CA GLU A 114 7.41 -20.87 12.38
C GLU A 114 8.65 -20.11 11.88
N VAL A 115 9.72 -20.15 12.68
CA VAL A 115 11.02 -19.58 12.30
C VAL A 115 12.10 -20.63 12.50
N LYS A 116 12.62 -21.17 11.41
CA LYS A 116 13.77 -22.09 11.40
C LYS A 116 15.01 -21.33 10.96
N GLU A 117 16.11 -21.53 11.66
CA GLU A 117 17.36 -20.83 11.38
C GLU A 117 18.52 -21.81 11.51
N ASP A 118 19.38 -21.82 10.51
CA ASP A 118 20.65 -22.53 10.54
C ASP A 118 21.82 -21.56 10.23
N GLU A 119 23.01 -22.11 9.97
CA GLU A 119 24.20 -21.30 9.69
C GLU A 119 24.07 -20.46 8.41
N ASN A 120 23.33 -20.93 7.42
CA ASN A 120 23.28 -20.34 6.08
C ASN A 120 21.93 -19.71 5.74
N THR A 121 20.84 -20.14 6.37
CA THR A 121 19.47 -19.76 5.98
C THR A 121 18.57 -19.43 7.17
N ILE A 122 17.62 -18.54 6.92
CA ILE A 122 16.47 -18.29 7.78
C ILE A 122 15.21 -18.62 6.99
N VAL A 123 14.32 -19.41 7.58
CA VAL A 123 13.02 -19.77 6.99
C VAL A 123 11.91 -19.22 7.87
N LEU A 124 11.04 -18.40 7.27
CA LEU A 124 9.78 -17.94 7.87
C LEU A 124 8.63 -18.73 7.23
N GLU A 125 7.72 -19.28 8.03
CA GLU A 125 6.59 -20.05 7.51
C GLU A 125 5.30 -19.79 8.28
N ASN A 126 4.20 -19.56 7.55
CA ASN A 126 2.84 -19.54 8.07
C ASN A 126 1.98 -20.56 7.31
N GLU A 127 0.65 -20.49 7.39
CA GLU A 127 -0.23 -21.42 6.66
C GLU A 127 -0.22 -21.20 5.14
N PHE A 128 0.09 -19.98 4.67
CA PHE A 128 0.03 -19.56 3.27
C PHE A 128 1.37 -19.65 2.56
N LEU A 129 2.46 -19.23 3.20
CA LEU A 129 3.76 -18.99 2.58
C LEU A 129 4.89 -19.66 3.36
N ARG A 130 5.93 -20.06 2.63
CA ARG A 130 7.26 -20.38 3.17
C ARG A 130 8.31 -19.51 2.48
N ILE A 131 9.07 -18.75 3.26
CA ILE A 131 10.05 -17.78 2.79
C ILE A 131 11.44 -18.25 3.16
N ASN A 132 12.38 -18.30 2.21
CA ASN A 132 13.78 -18.66 2.47
C ASN A 132 14.70 -17.45 2.24
N ILE A 133 15.48 -17.10 3.26
CA ILE A 133 16.41 -15.96 3.28
C ILE A 133 17.83 -16.50 3.41
N ASP A 134 18.70 -16.15 2.47
CA ASP A 134 20.12 -16.50 2.49
C ASP A 134 20.88 -15.55 3.42
N LYS A 135 21.52 -16.07 4.49
CA LYS A 135 22.24 -15.26 5.48
C LYS A 135 23.55 -14.67 4.95
N ARG A 136 24.15 -15.30 3.95
CA ARG A 136 25.40 -14.83 3.34
C ARG A 136 25.14 -13.66 2.41
N THR A 137 24.04 -13.69 1.66
CA THR A 137 23.72 -12.65 0.68
C THR A 137 22.63 -11.68 1.12
N GLY A 138 21.86 -11.99 2.15
CA GLY A 138 20.71 -11.19 2.60
C GLY A 138 19.52 -11.20 1.65
N LEU A 139 19.52 -12.09 0.66
CA LEU A 139 18.51 -12.16 -0.39
C LEU A 139 17.40 -13.13 -0.01
N VAL A 140 16.16 -12.84 -0.41
CA VAL A 140 15.07 -13.81 -0.35
C VAL A 140 15.16 -14.69 -1.60
N ARG A 141 15.51 -15.96 -1.41
CA ARG A 141 15.75 -16.92 -2.50
C ARG A 141 14.50 -17.66 -2.95
N SER A 142 13.52 -17.80 -2.07
CA SER A 142 12.28 -18.54 -2.33
C SER A 142 11.12 -17.90 -1.55
N ILE A 143 9.99 -17.82 -2.23
CA ILE A 143 8.67 -17.51 -1.67
C ILE A 143 7.75 -18.61 -2.21
N PHE A 144 7.55 -19.66 -1.43
CA PHE A 144 6.70 -20.77 -1.82
C PHE A 144 5.26 -20.51 -1.36
N ASP A 145 4.35 -20.38 -2.32
CA ASP A 145 2.90 -20.32 -2.09
C ASP A 145 2.37 -21.74 -1.83
N LYS A 146 1.99 -21.99 -0.58
CA LYS A 146 1.49 -23.29 -0.10
C LYS A 146 0.05 -23.55 -0.54
N ILE A 147 -0.73 -22.49 -0.83
CA ILE A 147 -2.13 -22.62 -1.27
C ILE A 147 -2.17 -23.13 -2.70
N ASN A 148 -1.34 -22.58 -3.58
CA ASN A 148 -1.30 -22.95 -5.00
C ASN A 148 -0.19 -23.95 -5.35
N GLY A 149 0.71 -24.26 -4.41
CA GLY A 149 1.82 -25.19 -4.62
C GLY A 149 2.86 -24.68 -5.61
N LYS A 150 3.11 -23.37 -5.63
CA LYS A 150 3.96 -22.69 -6.62
C LYS A 150 5.13 -22.00 -5.94
N GLU A 151 6.30 -22.10 -6.56
CA GLU A 151 7.45 -21.25 -6.23
C GLU A 151 7.31 -19.93 -7.00
N VAL A 152 7.29 -18.81 -6.28
CA VAL A 152 7.09 -17.46 -6.83
C VAL A 152 8.36 -16.92 -7.48
N LEU A 153 9.52 -17.21 -6.88
CA LEU A 153 10.79 -16.60 -7.28
C LEU A 153 11.66 -17.56 -8.09
N LYS A 154 12.46 -17.01 -9.01
CA LYS A 154 13.57 -17.73 -9.68
C LYS A 154 14.82 -16.87 -9.70
N GLY A 155 15.90 -17.38 -10.30
CA GLY A 155 17.09 -16.58 -10.60
C GLY A 155 17.71 -15.96 -9.34
N GLN A 156 17.83 -14.63 -9.30
CA GLN A 156 18.43 -13.94 -8.16
C GLN A 156 17.47 -13.74 -6.98
N GLY A 157 16.17 -14.02 -7.16
CA GLY A 157 15.16 -13.82 -6.13
C GLY A 157 14.83 -12.34 -5.89
N LEU A 158 14.38 -12.02 -4.67
CA LEU A 158 14.05 -10.66 -4.26
C LEU A 158 15.26 -9.99 -3.60
N ARG A 159 15.58 -8.79 -4.10
CA ARG A 159 16.79 -8.02 -3.74
C ARG A 159 16.58 -6.53 -3.93
N ILE A 160 17.51 -5.74 -3.40
CA ILE A 160 17.65 -4.32 -3.73
C ILE A 160 18.78 -4.18 -4.75
N GLU A 161 18.52 -3.50 -5.86
CA GLU A 161 19.47 -3.17 -6.91
C GLU A 161 19.76 -1.67 -6.91
N VAL A 162 21.03 -1.31 -7.06
CA VAL A 162 21.48 0.09 -7.18
C VAL A 162 21.97 0.34 -8.59
N PHE A 163 21.23 1.14 -9.34
CA PHE A 163 21.60 1.54 -10.69
C PHE A 163 22.40 2.84 -10.66
N LYS A 164 23.40 2.92 -11.55
CA LYS A 164 24.18 4.14 -11.74
C LYS A 164 23.49 5.09 -12.72
N ASP A 165 22.73 6.02 -12.17
CA ASP A 165 21.85 6.95 -12.88
C ASP A 165 22.47 8.35 -12.94
N GLU A 166 23.50 8.51 -13.78
CA GLU A 166 24.22 9.77 -13.95
C GLU A 166 23.77 10.43 -15.26
N PRO A 167 23.47 11.74 -15.26
CA PRO A 167 23.13 12.48 -16.48
C PRO A 167 24.16 12.28 -17.59
N ARG A 168 23.68 12.00 -18.81
CA ARG A 168 24.50 11.86 -20.01
C ARG A 168 23.91 12.67 -21.15
N GLU A 169 24.80 13.31 -21.91
CA GLU A 169 24.47 13.95 -23.18
C GLU A 169 24.03 12.91 -24.24
N GLY A 170 23.32 13.37 -25.26
CA GLY A 170 22.89 12.57 -26.40
C GLY A 170 21.38 12.34 -26.48
N ARG A 171 20.60 12.91 -25.54
CA ARG A 171 19.12 12.83 -25.58
C ARG A 171 18.53 14.23 -25.81
N ILE A 172 18.36 14.59 -27.08
CA ILE A 172 17.82 15.89 -27.47
C ILE A 172 16.29 15.86 -27.42
N THR A 173 15.69 16.94 -26.93
CA THR A 173 14.23 17.12 -26.95
C THR A 173 13.67 17.09 -28.37
N LEU A 174 12.40 16.70 -28.52
CA LEU A 174 11.68 16.72 -29.78
C LEU A 174 11.23 18.13 -30.20
N ASP A 175 11.51 19.15 -29.38
CA ASP A 175 11.26 20.55 -29.72
C ASP A 175 12.23 20.97 -30.83
N VAL A 176 11.72 21.02 -32.06
CA VAL A 176 12.48 21.39 -33.25
C VAL A 176 12.86 22.88 -33.28
N GLU A 177 12.12 23.73 -32.57
CA GLU A 177 12.38 25.17 -32.53
C GLU A 177 13.44 25.51 -31.47
N ARG A 178 13.50 24.73 -30.39
CA ARG A 178 14.45 24.88 -29.28
C ARG A 178 14.97 23.53 -28.79
N PRO A 179 15.79 22.84 -29.61
CA PRO A 179 16.38 21.58 -29.17
C PRO A 179 17.35 21.86 -28.02
N PHE A 180 17.20 21.12 -26.93
CA PHE A 180 18.17 21.11 -25.85
C PHE A 180 18.40 19.69 -25.36
N ASP A 181 19.58 19.45 -24.79
CA ASP A 181 19.94 18.15 -24.28
C ASP A 181 19.31 17.93 -22.90
N ALA A 182 18.64 16.78 -22.77
CA ALA A 182 17.96 16.38 -21.56
C ALA A 182 18.92 16.12 -20.40
N VAL A 183 20.25 16.10 -20.60
CA VAL A 183 21.27 16.09 -19.51
C VAL A 183 21.08 17.23 -18.50
N THR A 184 20.43 18.32 -18.92
CA THR A 184 20.07 19.45 -18.05
C THR A 184 18.87 19.18 -17.15
N MET A 185 18.09 18.13 -17.45
CA MET A 185 16.84 17.75 -16.78
C MET A 185 17.06 16.57 -15.82
N ASP A 186 18.14 16.62 -15.03
CA ASP A 186 18.58 15.54 -14.12
C ASP A 186 17.41 14.98 -13.27
N ALA A 187 16.62 15.86 -12.66
CA ALA A 187 15.48 15.47 -11.83
C ALA A 187 14.30 14.81 -12.61
N TRP A 188 14.18 15.02 -13.92
CA TRP A 188 13.05 14.52 -14.73
C TRP A 188 13.39 13.29 -15.58
N GLU A 189 14.67 13.04 -15.86
CA GLU A 189 15.09 12.00 -16.79
C GLU A 189 15.89 10.90 -16.13
N ILE A 190 15.64 9.65 -16.50
CA ILE A 190 16.43 8.50 -16.03
C ILE A 190 17.42 8.09 -17.13
N TYR A 191 18.69 7.92 -16.76
CA TYR A 191 19.84 7.75 -17.66
C TYR A 191 20.46 6.36 -17.66
N ILE A 192 19.82 5.37 -17.04
CA ILE A 192 20.38 4.03 -16.85
C ILE A 192 20.71 3.27 -18.15
N PHE A 193 20.09 3.64 -19.28
CA PHE A 193 20.31 3.00 -20.59
C PHE A 193 21.22 3.81 -21.54
N GLN A 194 21.65 5.00 -21.13
CA GLN A 194 22.37 5.94 -21.99
C GLN A 194 23.89 5.72 -21.96
N ARG A 195 24.36 4.66 -21.27
CA ARG A 195 25.76 4.24 -21.22
C ARG A 195 26.06 3.30 -22.38
N ILE A 196 27.14 3.59 -23.12
CA ILE A 196 27.62 2.75 -24.23
C ILE A 196 28.13 1.40 -23.69
N GLU A 197 28.66 1.40 -22.47
CA GLU A 197 29.16 0.23 -21.75
C GLU A 197 28.03 -0.69 -21.25
N GLY A 198 26.76 -0.27 -21.43
CA GLY A 198 25.58 -0.97 -20.94
C GLY A 198 25.14 -0.52 -19.55
N VAL A 199 24.08 -1.16 -19.04
CA VAL A 199 23.46 -0.82 -17.76
C VAL A 199 24.39 -1.24 -16.61
N GLU A 200 24.87 -0.27 -15.83
CA GLU A 200 25.61 -0.53 -14.59
C GLU A 200 24.64 -0.70 -13.40
N VAL A 201 24.58 -1.92 -12.87
CA VAL A 201 23.74 -2.29 -11.72
C VAL A 201 24.55 -3.06 -10.68
N GLU A 202 24.42 -2.66 -9.42
CA GLU A 202 25.03 -3.31 -8.26
C GLU A 202 23.93 -3.87 -7.35
N PRO A 203 23.71 -5.20 -7.30
CA PRO A 203 22.78 -5.80 -6.36
C PRO A 203 23.41 -5.81 -4.95
N LEU A 204 22.63 -5.41 -3.95
CA LEU A 204 23.04 -5.50 -2.55
C LEU A 204 23.04 -6.96 -2.11
N THR A 205 24.23 -7.57 -2.06
CA THR A 205 24.42 -9.01 -1.82
C THR A 205 25.44 -9.31 -0.72
N LYS A 206 25.92 -8.27 -0.03
CA LYS A 206 26.90 -8.36 1.05
C LYS A 206 26.33 -7.60 2.26
N PRO A 207 25.40 -8.22 3.01
CA PRO A 207 24.81 -7.58 4.17
C PRO A 207 25.86 -7.42 5.28
N ASP A 208 25.74 -6.35 6.04
CA ASP A 208 26.47 -6.17 7.29
C ASP A 208 25.92 -7.12 8.38
N GLU A 209 24.61 -7.38 8.36
CA GLU A 209 23.91 -8.25 9.31
C GLU A 209 22.65 -8.85 8.67
N VAL A 210 22.37 -10.13 8.96
CA VAL A 210 21.08 -10.78 8.70
C VAL A 210 20.62 -11.43 10.00
N LYS A 211 19.50 -10.95 10.56
CA LYS A 211 19.11 -11.34 11.92
C LYS A 211 17.60 -11.46 12.09
N VAL A 212 17.16 -12.55 12.75
CA VAL A 212 15.80 -12.63 13.28
C VAL A 212 15.68 -11.67 14.47
N VAL A 213 14.87 -10.62 14.34
CA VAL A 213 14.67 -9.61 15.37
C VAL A 213 13.37 -9.82 16.16
N GLU A 214 12.44 -10.61 15.62
CA GLU A 214 11.18 -10.94 16.30
C GLU A 214 10.78 -12.40 16.05
N ARG A 215 10.42 -13.09 17.13
CA ARG A 215 9.85 -14.43 17.10
C ARG A 215 8.56 -14.41 17.91
N GLY A 216 7.43 -14.51 17.23
CA GLY A 216 6.15 -14.43 17.89
C GLY A 216 5.04 -15.22 17.20
N PRO A 217 3.95 -15.49 17.92
CA PRO A 217 2.85 -16.30 17.41
C PRO A 217 2.02 -15.59 16.34
N LEU A 218 2.05 -14.26 16.27
CA LEU A 218 1.38 -13.49 15.22
C LEU A 218 2.33 -13.00 14.14
N ARG A 219 3.59 -12.73 14.49
CA ARG A 219 4.53 -12.07 13.59
C ARG A 219 5.94 -12.57 13.84
N ALA A 220 6.66 -12.78 12.73
CA ALA A 220 8.10 -12.98 12.73
C ALA A 220 8.75 -11.94 11.83
N VAL A 221 9.94 -11.48 12.23
CA VAL A 221 10.64 -10.38 11.56
C VAL A 221 12.12 -10.71 11.41
N VAL A 222 12.64 -10.50 10.19
CA VAL A 222 14.08 -10.59 9.87
C VAL A 222 14.55 -9.24 9.36
N ASP A 223 15.59 -8.70 9.97
CA ASP A 223 16.27 -7.49 9.49
C ASP A 223 17.51 -7.89 8.69
N VAL A 224 17.65 -7.30 7.51
CA VAL A 224 18.84 -7.38 6.65
C VAL A 224 19.42 -5.97 6.53
N LYS A 225 20.66 -5.77 6.97
CA LYS A 225 21.32 -4.46 6.97
C LYS A 225 22.41 -4.40 5.92
N TYR A 226 22.49 -3.29 5.19
CA TYR A 226 23.52 -3.03 4.19
C TYR A 226 24.14 -1.66 4.39
N THR A 227 25.42 -1.57 4.01
CA THR A 227 26.14 -0.31 3.83
C THR A 227 26.51 -0.16 2.36
N TYR A 228 25.92 0.84 1.70
CA TYR A 228 26.30 1.21 0.35
C TYR A 228 27.31 2.35 0.37
N LYS A 229 28.43 2.17 -0.35
CA LYS A 229 29.52 3.15 -0.40
C LYS A 229 29.57 3.79 -1.78
N GLN A 230 29.62 5.12 -1.78
CA GLN A 230 29.89 5.91 -2.98
C GLN A 230 31.10 6.79 -2.72
N GLU A 231 32.06 6.80 -3.65
CA GLU A 231 33.27 7.62 -3.53
C GLU A 231 32.92 9.09 -3.31
N GLY A 232 33.60 9.73 -2.35
CA GLY A 232 33.39 11.13 -2.00
C GLY A 232 32.06 11.43 -1.27
N ARG A 233 31.34 10.40 -0.81
CA ARG A 233 30.07 10.54 -0.06
C ARG A 233 30.12 9.79 1.26
N PRO A 234 29.35 10.22 2.28
CA PRO A 234 29.08 9.41 3.46
C PRO A 234 28.42 8.06 3.08
N ASP A 235 28.58 7.07 3.96
CA ASP A 235 27.98 5.75 3.80
C ASP A 235 26.45 5.81 3.85
N THR A 236 25.76 5.27 2.85
CA THR A 236 24.31 5.08 2.90
C THR A 236 23.98 3.80 3.66
N LYS A 237 23.17 3.90 4.72
CA LYS A 237 22.75 2.74 5.52
C LYS A 237 21.34 2.31 5.13
N ILE A 238 21.13 1.01 4.92
CA ILE A 238 19.86 0.45 4.48
C ILE A 238 19.49 -0.69 5.41
N THR A 239 18.28 -0.65 5.96
CA THR A 239 17.66 -1.77 6.67
C THR A 239 16.48 -2.26 5.86
N HIS A 240 16.56 -3.49 5.36
CA HIS A 240 15.48 -4.21 4.71
C HIS A 240 14.90 -5.23 5.68
N ARG A 241 13.72 -4.91 6.21
CA ARG A 241 12.97 -5.71 7.16
C ARG A 241 11.93 -6.56 6.44
N LEU A 242 11.94 -7.86 6.70
CA LEU A 242 11.04 -8.86 6.13
C LEU A 242 10.09 -9.36 7.22
N ILE A 243 8.79 -9.20 7.02
CA ILE A 243 7.76 -9.42 8.03
C ILE A 243 6.76 -10.44 7.51
N LEU A 244 6.63 -11.55 8.24
CA LEU A 244 5.59 -12.54 7.98
C LEU A 244 4.61 -12.58 9.15
N TYR A 245 3.34 -12.29 8.84
CA TYR A 245 2.25 -12.42 9.78
C TYR A 245 1.59 -13.78 9.68
N ARG A 246 1.09 -14.33 10.79
CA ARG A 246 0.39 -15.61 10.86
C ARG A 246 -0.78 -15.68 9.88
N ALA A 247 -1.59 -14.62 9.83
CA ALA A 247 -2.89 -14.60 9.17
C ALA A 247 -2.91 -13.83 7.84
N LEU A 248 -1.76 -13.46 7.29
CA LEU A 248 -1.67 -12.74 6.01
C LEU A 248 -1.09 -13.64 4.92
N PRO A 249 -1.70 -13.70 3.72
CA PRO A 249 -1.23 -14.52 2.61
C PRO A 249 -0.13 -13.85 1.77
N TYR A 250 0.55 -12.85 2.32
CA TYR A 250 1.58 -12.08 1.62
C TYR A 250 2.76 -11.77 2.54
N LEU A 251 3.95 -11.66 1.95
CA LEU A 251 5.16 -11.20 2.62
C LEU A 251 5.16 -9.67 2.63
N ILE A 252 5.42 -9.06 3.79
CA ILE A 252 5.61 -7.60 3.89
C ILE A 252 7.11 -7.31 3.93
N GLY A 253 7.53 -6.29 3.20
CA GLY A 253 8.87 -5.71 3.28
C GLY A 253 8.82 -4.25 3.68
N GLU A 254 9.73 -3.86 4.57
CA GLU A 254 9.99 -2.48 4.96
C GLU A 254 11.43 -2.13 4.61
N VAL A 255 11.64 -1.02 3.91
CA VAL A 255 12.98 -0.50 3.60
C VAL A 255 13.14 0.84 4.27
N GLU A 256 14.08 0.94 5.20
CA GLU A 256 14.54 2.19 5.78
C GLU A 256 15.93 2.51 5.23
N MET A 257 16.15 3.74 4.75
CA MET A 257 17.39 4.16 4.13
C MET A 257 17.82 5.53 4.65
N ASP A 258 18.99 5.61 5.30
CA ASP A 258 19.68 6.87 5.55
C ASP A 258 20.55 7.17 4.33
N CYS A 259 19.99 7.93 3.38
CA CYS A 259 20.54 8.12 2.06
C CYS A 259 21.54 9.28 2.02
N HIS A 260 22.74 8.99 1.53
CA HIS A 260 23.77 9.99 1.25
C HIS A 260 24.29 9.93 -0.20
N THR A 261 23.64 9.16 -1.08
CA THR A 261 24.11 9.00 -2.46
C THR A 261 23.73 10.18 -3.34
N VAL A 262 24.37 10.26 -4.51
CA VAL A 262 23.94 11.08 -5.64
C VAL A 262 24.01 10.25 -6.92
N HIS A 263 23.11 10.49 -7.86
CA HIS A 263 23.02 9.81 -9.15
C HIS A 263 22.94 8.29 -9.01
N ARG A 264 22.13 7.84 -8.04
CA ARG A 264 21.77 6.44 -7.81
C ARG A 264 20.26 6.27 -7.87
N LEU A 265 19.84 5.16 -8.48
CA LEU A 265 18.46 4.72 -8.56
C LEU A 265 18.36 3.37 -7.87
N PHE A 266 17.77 3.34 -6.68
CA PHE A 266 17.53 2.14 -5.90
C PHE A 266 16.20 1.52 -6.31
N LYS A 267 16.22 0.23 -6.64
CA LYS A 267 15.02 -0.53 -6.99
C LYS A 267 14.90 -1.78 -6.14
N LEU A 268 13.70 -2.07 -5.67
CA LEU A 268 13.35 -3.40 -5.22
C LEU A 268 13.11 -4.24 -6.47
N SER A 269 13.83 -5.35 -6.62
CA SER A 269 13.76 -6.23 -7.79
C SER A 269 13.42 -7.65 -7.39
N MET A 270 12.47 -8.26 -8.10
CA MET A 270 12.13 -9.67 -7.97
C MET A 270 12.12 -10.35 -9.34
N ASP A 271 12.78 -11.50 -9.43
CA ASP A 271 12.72 -12.35 -10.62
C ASP A 271 11.63 -13.41 -10.41
N LEU A 272 10.52 -13.28 -11.14
CA LEU A 272 9.35 -14.16 -10.99
C LEU A 272 9.50 -15.46 -11.79
N ASN A 273 9.04 -16.57 -11.21
CA ASN A 273 9.02 -17.88 -11.83
C ASN A 273 7.78 -18.13 -12.71
N MET A 274 7.43 -17.12 -13.50
CA MET A 274 6.27 -17.12 -14.39
C MET A 274 6.49 -16.10 -15.52
N TYR A 275 5.61 -16.10 -16.51
CA TYR A 275 5.62 -15.10 -17.57
C TYR A 275 4.24 -14.49 -17.77
N SER A 276 4.20 -13.19 -17.97
CA SER A 276 2.99 -12.45 -18.27
C SER A 276 3.23 -11.56 -19.48
N GLU A 277 2.37 -11.71 -20.49
CA GLU A 277 2.37 -10.86 -21.68
C GLU A 277 1.84 -9.45 -21.36
N TYR A 278 0.94 -9.33 -20.37
CA TYR A 278 0.34 -8.06 -19.96
C TYR A 278 0.31 -7.91 -18.44
N VAL A 279 0.81 -6.78 -17.97
CA VAL A 279 0.82 -6.46 -16.54
C VAL A 279 -0.25 -5.41 -16.27
N ALA A 280 -1.03 -5.62 -15.20
CA ALA A 280 -2.02 -4.67 -14.73
C ALA A 280 -1.38 -3.68 -13.76
N TYR A 281 -1.69 -2.40 -13.93
CA TYR A 281 -1.19 -1.33 -13.07
C TYR A 281 -2.36 -0.50 -12.56
N GLU A 282 -2.36 -0.17 -11.27
CA GLU A 282 -3.37 0.74 -10.73
C GLU A 282 -3.22 2.16 -11.30
N ILE A 283 -4.35 2.71 -11.74
CA ILE A 283 -4.52 4.12 -12.11
C ILE A 283 -5.60 4.73 -11.21
N PRO A 284 -5.79 6.08 -11.19
CA PRO A 284 -6.91 6.65 -10.48
C PRO A 284 -8.23 6.02 -10.94
N TYR A 285 -9.01 5.49 -9.99
CA TYR A 285 -10.33 4.89 -10.24
C TYR A 285 -10.34 3.68 -11.19
N GLY A 286 -9.23 2.94 -11.33
CA GLY A 286 -9.24 1.74 -12.16
C GLY A 286 -7.86 1.09 -12.33
N ALA A 287 -7.72 0.30 -13.40
CA ALA A 287 -6.46 -0.31 -13.78
C ALA A 287 -6.23 -0.20 -15.29
N ILE A 288 -4.96 -0.18 -15.69
CA ILE A 288 -4.54 -0.24 -17.09
C ILE A 288 -3.70 -1.49 -17.34
N LEU A 289 -3.99 -2.19 -18.44
CA LEU A 289 -3.15 -3.27 -18.93
C LEU A 289 -2.07 -2.72 -19.84
N ARG A 290 -0.82 -3.07 -19.57
CA ARG A 290 0.33 -2.72 -20.41
C ARG A 290 1.03 -3.99 -20.84
N ARG A 291 1.34 -4.10 -22.14
CA ARG A 291 2.17 -5.21 -22.63
C ARG A 291 3.53 -5.15 -21.96
N ASN A 292 4.04 -6.33 -21.60
CA ASN A 292 5.38 -6.51 -21.10
C ASN A 292 6.40 -5.94 -22.12
N PRO A 293 7.19 -4.92 -21.75
CA PRO A 293 8.17 -4.32 -22.67
C PRO A 293 9.22 -5.32 -23.19
N GLY A 294 9.45 -6.41 -22.45
CA GLY A 294 10.34 -7.51 -22.86
C GLY A 294 9.71 -8.52 -23.83
N SER A 295 8.42 -8.39 -24.16
CA SER A 295 7.73 -9.30 -25.09
C SER A 295 8.38 -9.28 -26.47
N PRO A 296 8.47 -10.43 -27.18
CA PRO A 296 8.87 -10.45 -28.59
C PRO A 296 7.87 -9.69 -29.48
N TYR A 297 6.62 -9.55 -29.05
CA TYR A 297 5.55 -8.85 -29.77
C TYR A 297 5.45 -7.37 -29.43
N ALA A 298 6.27 -6.86 -28.51
CA ALA A 298 6.25 -5.45 -28.14
C ALA A 298 6.76 -4.55 -29.28
N SER A 299 5.92 -3.58 -29.66
CA SER A 299 6.28 -2.46 -30.53
C SER A 299 7.34 -1.56 -29.87
N LEU A 300 7.99 -0.69 -30.66
CA LEU A 300 8.92 0.31 -30.10
C LEU A 300 8.26 1.21 -29.05
N TYR A 301 6.97 1.52 -29.23
CA TYR A 301 6.20 2.31 -28.28
C TYR A 301 5.96 1.57 -26.95
N GLU A 302 5.70 0.26 -26.99
CA GLU A 302 5.57 -0.55 -25.76
C GLU A 302 6.92 -0.76 -25.08
N ARG A 303 7.99 -0.98 -25.85
CA ARG A 303 9.37 -1.09 -25.33
C ARG A 303 9.83 0.19 -24.63
N ALA A 304 9.39 1.35 -25.11
CA ALA A 304 9.69 2.64 -24.50
C ALA A 304 9.02 2.84 -23.12
N LYS A 305 8.00 2.05 -22.77
CA LYS A 305 7.30 2.08 -21.47
C LYS A 305 7.98 1.15 -20.45
N TRP A 306 9.31 1.24 -20.36
CA TRP A 306 10.09 0.41 -19.47
C TRP A 306 9.97 0.87 -18.01
N GLU A 307 9.85 2.17 -17.73
CA GLU A 307 9.44 2.72 -16.42
C GLU A 307 8.06 3.35 -16.58
N VAL A 308 7.10 2.97 -15.73
CA VAL A 308 5.73 3.48 -15.81
C VAL A 308 5.20 3.91 -14.44
N PRO A 309 4.30 4.92 -14.41
CA PRO A 309 3.62 5.28 -13.19
C PRO A 309 2.52 4.27 -12.86
N ALA A 310 2.41 3.92 -11.59
CA ALA A 310 1.23 3.27 -10.99
C ALA A 310 1.05 3.74 -9.54
N HIS A 311 -0.12 3.52 -8.95
CA HIS A 311 -0.38 3.93 -7.56
C HIS A 311 0.02 2.85 -6.56
N LYS A 312 -0.94 2.16 -5.95
CA LYS A 312 -0.71 1.26 -4.82
C LYS A 312 -0.25 -0.13 -5.25
N TRP A 313 -0.49 -0.54 -6.49
CA TRP A 313 -0.19 -1.90 -6.91
C TRP A 313 0.07 -2.06 -8.41
N LEU A 314 0.82 -3.12 -8.73
CA LEU A 314 0.79 -3.80 -10.02
C LEU A 314 0.47 -5.29 -9.80
N ASP A 315 -0.03 -5.96 -10.84
CA ASP A 315 -0.24 -7.40 -10.85
C ASP A 315 0.37 -8.05 -12.10
N TYR A 316 1.22 -9.03 -11.87
CA TYR A 316 1.89 -9.83 -12.88
C TYR A 316 1.21 -11.21 -12.94
N TYR A 317 0.32 -11.38 -13.92
CA TYR A 317 -0.57 -12.54 -14.03
C TYR A 317 -0.26 -13.39 -15.27
N ASP A 318 -0.03 -14.68 -15.06
CA ASP A 318 0.13 -15.67 -16.12
C ASP A 318 -1.23 -16.32 -16.40
N SER A 319 -1.79 -16.02 -17.57
CA SER A 319 -3.11 -16.49 -17.97
C SER A 319 -3.17 -17.98 -18.30
N GLU A 320 -2.03 -18.59 -18.67
CA GLU A 320 -1.99 -20.03 -18.99
C GLU A 320 -2.00 -20.86 -17.71
N GLU A 321 -1.26 -20.40 -16.70
CA GLU A 321 -1.19 -21.05 -15.39
C GLU A 321 -2.30 -20.60 -14.42
N HIS A 322 -3.05 -19.56 -14.79
CA HIS A 322 -4.11 -18.94 -13.96
C HIS A 322 -3.62 -18.58 -12.55
N TYR A 323 -2.43 -17.97 -12.51
CA TYR A 323 -1.70 -17.63 -11.30
C TYR A 323 -1.05 -16.24 -11.44
N GLY A 324 -1.05 -15.47 -10.35
CA GLY A 324 -0.59 -14.09 -10.34
C GLY A 324 0.26 -13.76 -9.12
N VAL A 325 1.05 -12.69 -9.24
CA VAL A 325 1.81 -12.11 -8.14
C VAL A 325 1.65 -10.60 -8.20
N ALA A 326 1.00 -10.05 -7.18
CA ALA A 326 0.85 -8.62 -7.01
C ALA A 326 1.98 -8.04 -6.15
N LEU A 327 2.50 -6.89 -6.59
CA LEU A 327 3.38 -6.03 -5.79
C LEU A 327 2.59 -4.82 -5.34
N ILE A 328 2.38 -4.70 -4.04
CA ILE A 328 1.59 -3.65 -3.39
C ILE A 328 2.54 -2.74 -2.60
N ASN A 329 2.27 -1.44 -2.52
CA ASN A 329 3.10 -0.47 -1.81
C ASN A 329 2.28 0.66 -1.16
N ASP A 330 2.94 1.51 -0.38
CA ASP A 330 2.33 2.65 0.33
C ASP A 330 2.74 4.06 -0.15
N SER A 331 3.76 4.18 -1.00
CA SER A 331 4.43 5.46 -1.22
C SER A 331 5.25 5.59 -2.52
N LYS A 332 5.29 4.54 -3.36
CA LYS A 332 6.12 4.45 -4.56
C LYS A 332 5.26 4.35 -5.81
N TYR A 333 5.71 5.07 -6.83
CA TYR A 333 4.93 5.27 -8.05
C TYR A 333 5.67 4.84 -9.31
N GLY A 334 6.96 4.52 -9.25
CA GLY A 334 7.76 4.08 -10.41
C GLY A 334 7.93 2.56 -10.42
N PHE A 335 7.53 1.93 -11.52
CA PHE A 335 7.66 0.48 -11.72
C PHE A 335 8.32 0.17 -13.06
N ASP A 336 9.17 -0.86 -13.08
CA ASP A 336 9.64 -1.46 -14.32
C ASP A 336 9.36 -2.96 -14.37
N VAL A 337 9.01 -3.43 -15.55
CA VAL A 337 8.90 -4.85 -15.85
C VAL A 337 9.70 -5.14 -17.09
N MET A 338 10.55 -6.17 -17.00
CA MET A 338 11.32 -6.67 -18.12
C MET A 338 11.33 -8.18 -18.12
N THR A 339 10.57 -8.78 -19.05
CA THR A 339 10.36 -10.23 -19.11
C THR A 339 9.78 -10.75 -17.80
N HIS A 340 10.55 -11.46 -16.98
CA HIS A 340 10.15 -12.04 -15.70
C HIS A 340 10.61 -11.22 -14.49
N THR A 341 11.39 -10.16 -14.70
CA THR A 341 11.81 -9.29 -13.60
C THR A 341 10.80 -8.17 -13.43
N VAL A 342 10.30 -8.06 -12.21
CA VAL A 342 9.42 -6.97 -11.76
C VAL A 342 10.21 -6.13 -10.78
N ARG A 343 10.16 -4.81 -10.92
CA ARG A 343 10.79 -3.89 -9.98
C ARG A 343 9.92 -2.70 -9.63
N MET A 344 10.20 -2.16 -8.45
CA MET A 344 9.65 -0.89 -7.98
C MET A 344 10.79 0.03 -7.56
N THR A 345 10.76 1.26 -8.03
CA THR A 345 11.71 2.30 -7.67
C THR A 345 11.51 2.69 -6.21
N LEU A 346 12.54 2.48 -5.38
CA LEU A 346 12.55 2.83 -3.96
C LEU A 346 12.97 4.28 -3.76
N LEU A 347 14.07 4.69 -4.41
CA LEU A 347 14.61 6.04 -4.28
C LEU A 347 15.46 6.38 -5.50
N ARG A 348 15.42 7.63 -5.93
CA ARG A 348 16.27 8.16 -6.99
C ARG A 348 16.93 9.43 -6.46
N THR A 349 18.24 9.59 -6.65
CA THR A 349 19.01 10.69 -6.03
C THR A 349 19.58 11.67 -7.06
N PRO A 350 18.75 12.41 -7.82
CA PRO A 350 19.24 13.41 -8.77
C PRO A 350 19.83 14.62 -8.06
N ARG A 351 20.35 15.59 -8.82
CA ARG A 351 20.67 16.92 -8.30
C ARG A 351 19.54 17.91 -8.54
N TYR A 352 19.50 18.92 -7.68
CA TYR A 352 18.53 20.00 -7.75
C TYR A 352 18.65 20.74 -9.09
N PRO A 353 17.55 21.00 -9.81
CA PRO A 353 17.61 21.78 -11.04
C PRO A 353 18.05 23.23 -10.75
N PRO A 354 18.72 23.92 -11.69
CA PRO A 354 19.04 25.34 -11.55
C PRO A 354 17.81 26.15 -11.16
N ARG A 355 18.01 27.22 -10.37
CA ARG A 355 16.90 28.10 -9.99
C ARG A 355 16.41 28.87 -11.20
N TRP A 356 15.18 29.37 -11.14
CA TRP A 356 14.61 30.17 -12.22
C TRP A 356 15.50 31.37 -12.55
N GLY A 357 15.96 31.45 -13.81
CA GLY A 357 16.88 32.49 -14.29
C GLY A 357 18.38 32.16 -14.16
N GLU A 358 18.74 31.05 -13.51
CA GLU A 358 20.11 30.54 -13.51
C GLU A 358 20.37 29.69 -14.77
N PRO A 359 21.62 29.67 -15.28
CA PRO A 359 21.97 28.82 -16.41
C PRO A 359 21.83 27.34 -16.06
N TRP A 360 21.32 26.56 -17.01
CA TRP A 360 21.29 25.11 -16.92
C TRP A 360 22.68 24.53 -17.09
N ILE A 361 23.36 24.29 -15.96
CA ILE A 361 24.67 23.66 -15.91
C ILE A 361 24.48 22.17 -15.56
N PRO A 362 24.80 21.23 -16.46
CA PRO A 362 24.70 19.81 -16.18
C PRO A 362 25.47 19.41 -14.92
N GLY A 363 24.83 18.66 -14.03
CA GLY A 363 25.44 18.20 -12.77
C GLY A 363 25.66 19.29 -11.71
N ALA A 364 25.20 20.53 -11.94
CA ALA A 364 25.13 21.55 -10.90
C ALA A 364 23.94 21.27 -9.95
N GLY A 365 23.91 21.99 -8.82
CA GLY A 365 22.87 21.83 -7.80
C GLY A 365 23.23 20.83 -6.71
N GLU A 366 22.56 20.97 -5.57
CA GLU A 366 22.77 20.13 -4.40
C GLU A 366 22.14 18.74 -4.62
N PRO A 367 22.73 17.65 -4.11
CA PRO A 367 22.11 16.33 -4.13
C PRO A 367 20.75 16.35 -3.44
N MET A 368 19.72 15.82 -4.11
CA MET A 368 18.38 15.67 -3.55
C MET A 368 18.23 14.34 -2.81
N GLU A 369 17.10 14.17 -2.12
CA GLU A 369 16.73 12.89 -1.48
C GLU A 369 17.74 12.39 -0.44
N GLN A 370 18.37 13.33 0.29
CA GLN A 370 19.31 13.02 1.37
C GLN A 370 18.56 12.75 2.68
N GLY A 371 19.16 11.92 3.56
CA GLY A 371 18.62 11.60 4.88
C GLY A 371 17.64 10.43 4.85
N MET A 372 16.71 10.43 5.80
CA MET A 372 15.88 9.25 6.06
C MET A 372 14.70 9.08 5.10
N HIS A 373 14.63 7.90 4.49
CA HIS A 373 13.51 7.42 3.69
C HIS A 373 12.95 6.12 4.26
N LYS A 374 11.62 5.95 4.18
CA LYS A 374 10.93 4.71 4.54
C LYS A 374 10.00 4.28 3.42
N THR A 375 9.82 2.98 3.26
CA THR A 375 8.94 2.41 2.23
C THR A 375 8.42 1.07 2.69
N ARG A 376 7.11 0.84 2.53
CA ARG A 376 6.51 -0.47 2.77
C ARG A 376 5.96 -1.07 1.48
N TYR A 377 6.13 -2.37 1.33
CA TYR A 377 5.53 -3.13 0.24
C TYR A 377 5.04 -4.50 0.69
N ALA A 378 4.21 -5.14 -0.12
CA ALA A 378 3.80 -6.51 0.03
C ALA A 378 3.91 -7.28 -1.29
N ILE A 379 4.31 -8.54 -1.19
CA ILE A 379 4.32 -9.50 -2.30
C ILE A 379 3.20 -10.50 -2.03
N TYR A 380 2.16 -10.44 -2.86
CA TYR A 380 0.94 -11.23 -2.72
C TYR A 380 0.78 -12.19 -3.90
N PRO A 381 1.15 -13.48 -3.73
CA PRO A 381 0.84 -14.51 -4.69
C PRO A 381 -0.64 -14.90 -4.61
N HIS A 382 -1.27 -15.15 -5.76
CA HIS A 382 -2.69 -15.48 -5.81
C HIS A 382 -3.07 -16.34 -7.01
N LYS A 383 -4.27 -16.92 -6.92
CA LYS A 383 -4.94 -17.59 -8.03
C LYS A 383 -5.83 -16.60 -8.79
N GLY A 384 -5.92 -16.77 -10.10
CA GLY A 384 -6.69 -15.87 -10.96
C GLY A 384 -6.04 -14.50 -11.15
N ASP A 385 -6.70 -13.63 -11.91
CA ASP A 385 -6.21 -12.28 -12.16
C ASP A 385 -6.42 -11.33 -10.96
N TRP A 386 -5.95 -10.09 -11.07
CA TRP A 386 -6.13 -9.07 -10.03
C TRP A 386 -7.58 -8.79 -9.61
N LYS A 387 -8.57 -9.09 -10.46
CA LYS A 387 -10.01 -8.91 -10.16
C LYS A 387 -10.49 -10.06 -9.31
N GLU A 388 -10.19 -11.30 -9.72
CA GLU A 388 -10.54 -12.52 -8.98
C GLU A 388 -9.87 -12.54 -7.60
N ALA A 389 -8.59 -12.18 -7.56
CA ALA A 389 -7.80 -12.13 -6.32
C ALA A 389 -8.03 -10.88 -5.47
N LYS A 390 -8.87 -9.94 -5.94
CA LYS A 390 -9.23 -8.69 -5.25
C LYS A 390 -7.99 -7.89 -4.80
N VAL A 391 -6.97 -7.82 -5.66
CA VAL A 391 -5.68 -7.14 -5.37
C VAL A 391 -5.92 -5.70 -4.94
N TYR A 392 -6.89 -5.02 -5.56
CA TYR A 392 -7.29 -3.66 -5.21
C TYR A 392 -7.76 -3.56 -3.74
N LYS A 393 -8.52 -4.52 -3.21
CA LYS A 393 -8.95 -4.51 -1.80
C LYS A 393 -7.76 -4.68 -0.87
N ILE A 394 -6.86 -5.62 -1.15
CA ILE A 394 -5.66 -5.82 -0.33
C ILE A 394 -4.77 -4.57 -0.36
N ALA A 395 -4.65 -3.90 -1.52
CA ALA A 395 -3.91 -2.66 -1.63
C ALA A 395 -4.55 -1.51 -0.82
N TYR A 396 -5.89 -1.40 -0.81
CA TYR A 396 -6.59 -0.48 0.08
C TYR A 396 -6.39 -0.86 1.55
N GLU A 397 -6.52 -2.13 1.91
CA GLU A 397 -6.35 -2.60 3.28
C GLU A 397 -4.95 -2.37 3.83
N PHE A 398 -3.94 -2.48 2.97
CA PHE A 398 -2.56 -2.16 3.27
C PHE A 398 -2.36 -0.65 3.51
N ASN A 399 -3.00 0.20 2.71
CA ASN A 399 -2.83 1.65 2.77
C ASN A 399 -3.72 2.35 3.81
N TYR A 400 -4.82 1.72 4.21
CA TYR A 400 -5.80 2.29 5.15
C TYR A 400 -5.87 1.40 6.40
N PRO A 401 -5.11 1.67 7.46
CA PRO A 401 -5.14 0.83 8.66
C PRO A 401 -6.48 0.94 9.39
N ILE A 402 -6.83 -0.11 10.14
CA ILE A 402 -7.93 -0.04 11.11
C ILE A 402 -7.53 0.97 12.20
N LEU A 403 -8.38 1.97 12.43
CA LEU A 403 -8.13 2.98 13.44
C LEU A 403 -8.62 2.47 14.80
N VAL A 404 -7.84 2.68 15.84
CA VAL A 404 -8.11 2.15 17.18
C VAL A 404 -8.27 3.27 18.20
N ARG A 405 -9.25 3.13 19.09
CA ARG A 405 -9.43 3.98 20.27
C ARG A 405 -9.71 3.15 21.51
N VAL A 406 -9.08 3.50 22.62
CA VAL A 406 -9.39 2.94 23.93
C VAL A 406 -10.32 3.89 24.66
N GLU A 407 -11.40 3.35 25.23
CA GLU A 407 -12.41 4.09 25.97
C GLU A 407 -12.73 3.39 27.30
N SER A 408 -12.94 4.20 28.33
CA SER A 408 -13.49 3.74 29.61
C SER A 408 -14.95 3.30 29.45
N ALA A 409 -15.43 2.46 30.34
CA ALA A 409 -16.82 2.02 30.31
C ALA A 409 -17.80 3.19 30.53
N HIS A 410 -18.71 3.40 29.58
CA HIS A 410 -19.81 4.35 29.69
C HIS A 410 -21.02 3.85 28.89
N GLU A 411 -22.20 4.36 29.23
CA GLU A 411 -23.39 4.13 28.43
C GLU A 411 -23.31 4.92 27.11
N GLY A 412 -23.94 4.38 26.07
CA GLY A 412 -24.02 5.00 24.75
C GLY A 412 -25.33 4.62 24.05
N LYS A 413 -25.66 5.33 22.97
CA LYS A 413 -26.89 5.12 22.19
C LYS A 413 -26.68 4.15 21.03
N LEU A 414 -25.44 3.97 20.59
CA LEU A 414 -25.07 3.11 19.47
C LEU A 414 -24.62 1.73 19.99
N PRO A 415 -24.87 0.64 19.23
CA PRO A 415 -24.52 -0.72 19.65
C PRO A 415 -23.00 -0.95 19.67
N SER A 416 -22.54 -2.09 20.17
CA SER A 416 -21.11 -2.43 20.20
C SER A 416 -20.50 -2.70 18.82
N SER A 417 -21.32 -2.88 17.79
CA SER A 417 -20.87 -2.98 16.40
C SER A 417 -21.92 -2.46 15.43
N MET A 418 -21.49 -1.69 14.44
CA MET A 418 -22.38 -1.07 13.45
C MET A 418 -21.62 -0.78 12.14
N SER A 419 -22.30 -0.94 11.01
CA SER A 419 -21.92 -0.33 9.73
C SER A 419 -22.74 0.95 9.52
N PHE A 420 -22.08 2.05 9.14
CA PHE A 420 -22.79 3.27 8.72
C PHE A 420 -23.16 3.23 7.25
N ILE A 421 -22.30 2.69 6.39
CA ILE A 421 -22.53 2.58 4.96
C ILE A 421 -22.13 1.19 4.48
N ASN A 422 -23.08 0.51 3.84
CA ASN A 422 -22.86 -0.76 3.14
C ASN A 422 -23.11 -0.56 1.65
N ILE A 423 -22.25 -1.12 0.80
CA ILE A 423 -22.33 -1.02 -0.65
C ILE A 423 -22.30 -2.41 -1.27
N GLU A 424 -23.25 -2.67 -2.16
CA GLU A 424 -23.30 -3.85 -3.00
C GLU A 424 -23.40 -3.42 -4.47
N PRO A 425 -22.76 -4.11 -5.42
CA PRO A 425 -21.91 -5.29 -5.24
C PRO A 425 -20.47 -4.95 -4.82
N ASP A 426 -19.68 -5.98 -4.53
CA ASP A 426 -18.38 -5.92 -3.88
C ASP A 426 -17.25 -5.24 -4.69
N HIS A 427 -17.46 -5.06 -6.00
CA HIS A 427 -16.54 -4.46 -6.97
C HIS A 427 -16.86 -2.98 -7.26
N VAL A 428 -17.80 -2.40 -6.52
CA VAL A 428 -18.05 -0.96 -6.52
C VAL A 428 -17.45 -0.36 -5.27
N ILE A 429 -16.48 0.54 -5.46
CA ILE A 429 -15.64 1.06 -4.39
C ILE A 429 -16.08 2.47 -4.03
N LEU A 430 -16.35 2.69 -2.74
CA LEU A 430 -16.56 4.02 -2.19
C LEU A 430 -15.23 4.77 -2.12
N SER A 431 -15.09 5.83 -2.90
CA SER A 431 -13.89 6.67 -2.89
C SER A 431 -14.06 7.93 -2.06
N ALA A 432 -15.30 8.41 -1.85
CA ALA A 432 -15.56 9.60 -1.06
C ALA A 432 -16.92 9.57 -0.37
N VAL A 433 -16.93 10.00 0.89
CA VAL A 433 -18.13 10.42 1.63
C VAL A 433 -17.79 11.73 2.31
N LYS A 434 -18.51 12.80 1.96
CA LYS A 434 -18.31 14.13 2.54
C LYS A 434 -19.63 14.86 2.61
N ARG A 435 -19.69 15.93 3.42
CA ARG A 435 -20.76 16.93 3.32
C ARG A 435 -20.61 17.71 2.02
N ALA A 436 -21.69 18.10 1.37
CA ALA A 436 -21.68 18.99 0.22
C ALA A 436 -21.06 20.36 0.57
N GLU A 437 -20.50 21.06 -0.41
CA GLU A 437 -19.87 22.37 -0.17
C GLU A 437 -20.89 23.47 0.16
N ASP A 438 -22.08 23.38 -0.45
CA ASP A 438 -23.10 24.43 -0.45
C ASP A 438 -24.37 24.08 0.36
N SER A 439 -24.45 22.87 0.93
CA SER A 439 -25.62 22.40 1.67
C SER A 439 -25.25 21.41 2.78
N GLU A 440 -26.24 20.96 3.56
CA GLU A 440 -26.09 19.89 4.56
C GLU A 440 -26.19 18.48 3.95
N ASP A 441 -26.33 18.38 2.63
CA ASP A 441 -26.42 17.09 1.93
C ASP A 441 -25.10 16.31 2.02
N ILE A 442 -25.17 15.01 1.77
CA ILE A 442 -24.01 14.12 1.72
C ILE A 442 -23.66 13.82 0.27
N ILE A 443 -22.40 14.01 -0.08
CA ILE A 443 -21.81 13.56 -1.33
C ILE A 443 -21.25 12.16 -1.13
N ILE A 444 -21.68 11.24 -1.97
CA ILE A 444 -21.14 9.89 -2.09
C ILE A 444 -20.55 9.73 -3.48
N ARG A 445 -19.28 9.32 -3.56
CA ARG A 445 -18.62 8.98 -4.83
C ARG A 445 -18.20 7.53 -4.83
N VAL A 446 -18.62 6.82 -5.86
CA VAL A 446 -18.25 5.44 -6.10
C VAL A 446 -17.58 5.29 -7.46
N TYR A 447 -16.85 4.20 -7.65
CA TYR A 447 -16.41 3.78 -8.96
C TYR A 447 -16.44 2.27 -9.09
N GLU A 448 -16.64 1.80 -10.32
CA GLU A 448 -16.59 0.39 -10.66
C GLU A 448 -15.15 0.01 -11.03
N VAL A 449 -14.60 -1.05 -10.43
CA VAL A 449 -13.16 -1.36 -10.52
C VAL A 449 -12.83 -2.55 -11.42
N GLU A 450 -13.78 -3.39 -11.80
CA GLU A 450 -13.55 -4.64 -12.54
C GLU A 450 -13.91 -4.55 -14.03
N GLY A 451 -14.42 -3.42 -14.50
CA GLY A 451 -14.86 -3.20 -15.88
C GLY A 451 -16.18 -3.90 -16.22
N LYS A 452 -17.09 -4.01 -15.24
CA LYS A 452 -18.41 -4.67 -15.37
C LYS A 452 -19.51 -3.69 -14.97
N ASP A 453 -20.57 -3.61 -15.74
CA ASP A 453 -21.75 -2.86 -15.29
C ASP A 453 -22.35 -3.50 -14.02
N ALA A 454 -22.84 -2.67 -13.10
CA ALA A 454 -23.39 -3.08 -11.82
C ALA A 454 -24.66 -2.30 -11.47
N ASP A 455 -25.65 -2.99 -10.90
CA ASP A 455 -26.76 -2.35 -10.18
C ASP A 455 -26.34 -2.21 -8.72
N VAL A 456 -26.11 -0.97 -8.29
CA VAL A 456 -25.52 -0.62 -7.01
C VAL A 456 -26.61 -0.33 -6.00
N LYS A 457 -26.46 -0.86 -4.79
CA LYS A 457 -27.29 -0.56 -3.63
C LYS A 457 -26.41 -0.02 -2.50
N ILE A 458 -26.73 1.16 -2.02
CA ILE A 458 -26.09 1.79 -0.86
C ILE A 458 -27.10 1.85 0.29
N SER A 459 -26.77 1.22 1.42
CA SER A 459 -27.56 1.28 2.64
C SER A 459 -26.94 2.29 3.63
N LEU A 460 -27.77 3.17 4.18
CA LEU A 460 -27.39 4.30 5.05
C LEU A 460 -27.99 4.15 6.46
N PRO A 461 -27.49 4.90 7.46
CA PRO A 461 -27.99 4.77 8.83
C PRO A 461 -29.29 5.56 9.06
N LYS A 462 -29.65 6.45 8.11
CA LYS A 462 -30.81 7.34 8.15
C LYS A 462 -31.66 7.18 6.89
N GLU A 463 -32.89 7.67 6.94
CA GLU A 463 -33.75 7.74 5.75
C GLU A 463 -33.20 8.77 4.76
N VAL A 464 -33.28 8.41 3.49
CA VAL A 464 -32.90 9.26 2.36
C VAL A 464 -34.18 9.92 1.85
N THR A 465 -34.18 11.25 1.81
CA THR A 465 -35.33 12.05 1.38
C THR A 465 -35.17 12.56 -0.05
N GLY A 466 -33.94 12.56 -0.57
CA GLY A 466 -33.62 12.94 -1.94
C GLY A 466 -32.27 12.39 -2.38
N ALA A 467 -32.15 12.06 -3.66
CA ALA A 467 -30.90 11.62 -4.25
C ALA A 467 -30.84 12.11 -5.70
N ILE A 468 -29.75 12.79 -6.06
CA ILE A 468 -29.50 13.24 -7.43
C ILE A 468 -28.08 12.91 -7.84
N GLU A 469 -27.88 12.63 -9.13
CA GLU A 469 -26.55 12.51 -9.69
C GLU A 469 -25.94 13.90 -9.92
N VAL A 470 -24.67 14.03 -9.55
CA VAL A 470 -23.88 15.25 -9.70
C VAL A 470 -22.54 14.94 -10.34
N ASP A 471 -21.93 15.94 -10.96
CA ASP A 471 -20.56 15.83 -11.45
C ASP A 471 -19.53 15.88 -10.30
N LEU A 472 -18.24 15.82 -10.64
CA LEU A 472 -17.17 15.85 -9.64
C LEU A 472 -17.10 17.18 -8.85
N LEU A 473 -17.73 18.24 -9.36
CA LEU A 473 -17.86 19.57 -8.75
C LEU A 473 -19.23 19.77 -8.06
N GLU A 474 -19.97 18.68 -7.82
CA GLU A 474 -21.26 18.66 -7.12
C GLU A 474 -22.41 19.37 -7.85
N ARG A 475 -22.23 19.64 -9.16
CA ARG A 475 -23.26 20.26 -10.00
C ARG A 475 -24.22 19.19 -10.53
N PRO A 476 -25.55 19.40 -10.45
CA PRO A 476 -26.53 18.45 -11.00
C PRO A 476 -26.27 18.12 -12.47
N ILE A 477 -26.36 16.85 -12.84
CA ILE A 477 -26.27 16.40 -14.23
C ILE A 477 -27.70 16.35 -14.80
N GLU A 478 -28.12 17.42 -15.46
CA GLU A 478 -29.49 17.58 -15.99
C GLU A 478 -29.86 16.54 -17.07
N THR A 479 -28.86 16.00 -17.78
CA THR A 479 -29.04 14.99 -18.83
C THR A 479 -28.87 13.56 -18.33
N SER A 480 -28.78 13.33 -17.01
CA SER A 480 -28.60 11.97 -16.52
C SER A 480 -29.86 11.13 -16.78
N GLU A 481 -29.72 10.10 -17.61
CA GLU A 481 -30.72 9.03 -17.74
C GLU A 481 -30.68 8.05 -16.55
N ALA A 482 -29.73 8.21 -15.62
CA ALA A 482 -29.57 7.32 -14.48
C ALA A 482 -30.71 7.52 -13.49
N LYS A 483 -31.61 6.53 -13.45
CA LYS A 483 -32.63 6.44 -12.40
C LYS A 483 -31.95 6.14 -11.07
N VAL A 484 -31.91 7.13 -10.19
CA VAL A 484 -31.55 6.94 -8.78
C VAL A 484 -32.83 6.70 -8.01
N GLU A 485 -33.03 5.47 -7.55
CA GLU A 485 -34.20 5.07 -6.76
C GLU A 485 -33.90 5.17 -5.27
N VAL A 486 -34.78 5.83 -4.53
CA VAL A 486 -34.70 5.93 -3.07
C VAL A 486 -35.75 5.01 -2.44
N LYS A 487 -35.31 4.13 -1.53
CA LYS A 487 -36.17 3.17 -0.81
C LYS A 487 -35.84 3.20 0.68
N GLY A 488 -36.45 4.14 1.41
CA GLY A 488 -36.22 4.31 2.84
C GLY A 488 -34.77 4.70 3.14
N ARG A 489 -33.97 3.76 3.64
CA ARG A 489 -32.54 3.96 3.95
C ARG A 489 -31.60 3.50 2.83
N GLU A 490 -32.15 3.12 1.68
CA GLU A 490 -31.40 2.57 0.56
C GLU A 490 -31.48 3.49 -0.66
N VAL A 491 -30.36 3.58 -1.38
CA VAL A 491 -30.28 4.22 -2.69
C VAL A 491 -29.83 3.18 -3.70
N VAL A 492 -30.58 3.01 -4.78
CA VAL A 492 -30.30 2.06 -5.86
C VAL A 492 -30.09 2.80 -7.17
N PHE A 493 -29.01 2.49 -7.87
CA PHE A 493 -28.65 3.14 -9.13
C PHE A 493 -27.73 2.22 -9.94
N ARG A 494 -27.65 2.45 -11.25
CA ARG A 494 -26.74 1.69 -12.12
C ARG A 494 -25.39 2.40 -12.22
N VAL A 495 -24.30 1.65 -12.26
CA VAL A 495 -22.94 2.11 -12.61
C VAL A 495 -22.45 1.27 -13.79
N GLY A 496 -21.94 1.91 -14.83
CA GLY A 496 -21.34 1.25 -15.99
C GLY A 496 -19.90 0.79 -15.74
N HIS A 497 -19.36 0.01 -16.67
CA HIS A 497 -17.96 -0.43 -16.65
C HIS A 497 -16.96 0.72 -16.45
N ASN A 498 -16.12 0.62 -15.41
CA ASN A 498 -15.14 1.63 -15.04
C ASN A 498 -15.72 3.05 -14.81
N GLU A 499 -17.03 3.18 -14.60
CA GLU A 499 -17.68 4.48 -14.42
C GLU A 499 -17.38 5.00 -13.00
N ILE A 500 -17.11 6.31 -12.91
CA ILE A 500 -17.10 7.06 -11.65
C ILE A 500 -18.45 7.75 -11.54
N LYS A 501 -19.18 7.50 -10.45
CA LYS A 501 -20.49 8.11 -10.21
C LYS A 501 -20.51 8.85 -8.88
N THR A 502 -21.06 10.06 -8.89
CA THR A 502 -21.21 10.89 -7.68
C THR A 502 -22.68 11.22 -7.46
N LEU A 503 -23.16 10.99 -6.23
CA LEU A 503 -24.52 11.29 -5.80
C LEU A 503 -24.51 12.35 -4.70
N LYS A 504 -25.44 13.30 -4.76
CA LYS A 504 -25.80 14.19 -3.65
C LYS A 504 -27.07 13.66 -3.01
N LEU A 505 -27.00 13.34 -1.72
CA LEU A 505 -28.05 12.70 -0.94
C LEU A 505 -28.54 13.62 0.18
N SER A 506 -29.85 13.84 0.24
CA SER A 506 -30.52 14.50 1.36
C SER A 506 -30.99 13.45 2.37
N LEU A 507 -30.68 13.67 3.65
CA LEU A 507 -31.02 12.75 4.74
C LEU A 507 -32.02 13.42 5.71
N SER A 508 -32.82 12.59 6.40
CA SER A 508 -33.77 13.02 7.44
C SER A 508 -33.14 13.55 8.73
#